data_AF-K6D0Y4-F1
#
_entry.id   AF-K6D0Y4-F1
#
_cell.length_a   1.000
_cell.length_b   1.000
_cell.length_c   1.000
_cell.angle_alpha   90.00
_cell.angle_beta   90.00
_cell.angle_gamma   90.00
#
_symmetry.space_group_name_H-M   'P 1'
#
loop_
_entity.id
_entity.type
_entity.pdbx_description
1 polymer ?
#
loop_
_entity_poly.entity_id
_entity_poly.type
_entity_poly.pdbx_seq_one_letter_code
_entity_poly.pdbx_strand_id
1 'polypeptide(L)'
;MYVLFAWGLTFNPVGFLLRSGEMFKTVRNKKIFQEILDQIKDLLLKKQLKVGQKIPSEIELSESFGISRSSLREALKVLSVLGIIESKTGEGTIIKQAEPEHLKNLMSLVAVSNGLDTLQLYEVRIILEIHAASLAAMRRTDQDLEAIKSNLIKMDNFVAVEQEADFLFHKSIVQASKNDMLIMLMGLISDLISEQIKILQISFAASYKTQKVQSQHWDIYRAIESGNPVEAQSAMLEHLSLGQIQLLEIQSDIFSGIKS
;
A
#
# COMPACT_ATOMS: atom_id res chain seq x y z
N MET A 1 38.28 55.06 41.06
CA MET A 1 37.03 54.50 40.52
C MET A 1 36.88 53.09 41.07
N TYR A 2 35.94 52.93 42.01
CA TYR A 2 35.35 51.71 42.64
C TYR A 2 36.06 50.35 42.47
N VAL A 3 36.66 49.74 43.52
CA VAL A 3 36.11 48.93 44.65
C VAL A 3 35.94 47.42 44.33
N LEU A 4 36.82 46.63 44.99
CA LEU A 4 36.66 45.32 45.66
C LEU A 4 35.54 44.33 45.24
N PHE A 5 35.86 43.05 45.03
CA PHE A 5 35.72 41.94 46.00
C PHE A 5 36.04 40.57 45.37
N ALA A 6 36.54 39.65 46.19
CA ALA A 6 37.05 38.32 45.84
C ALA A 6 36.22 37.20 46.51
N TRP A 7 36.53 35.94 46.15
CA TRP A 7 36.07 34.64 46.71
C TRP A 7 34.66 34.18 46.23
N GLY A 8 34.36 32.92 45.89
CA GLY A 8 35.06 31.64 45.87
C GLY A 8 34.09 30.52 45.43
N LEU A 9 34.66 29.40 44.95
CA LEU A 9 34.16 28.00 44.82
C LEU A 9 32.64 27.72 44.78
N THR A 10 32.20 26.93 43.79
CA THR A 10 31.60 25.59 44.03
C THR A 10 31.47 24.78 42.72
N PHE A 11 31.92 23.54 42.80
CA PHE A 11 31.65 22.45 41.86
C PHE A 11 30.22 21.95 42.10
N ASN A 12 29.41 21.73 41.06
CA ASN A 12 28.33 20.73 41.12
C ASN A 12 27.91 20.26 39.71
N PRO A 13 27.95 18.96 39.40
CA PRO A 13 27.58 18.39 38.11
C PRO A 13 26.10 18.02 38.11
N VAL A 14 25.33 18.47 37.13
CA VAL A 14 23.97 17.95 36.91
C VAL A 14 23.74 17.81 35.41
N GLY A 15 23.48 16.56 35.00
CA GLY A 15 23.13 16.22 33.62
C GLY A 15 21.93 17.02 33.13
N PHE A 16 22.10 17.63 31.96
CA PHE A 16 21.06 18.38 31.29
C PHE A 16 20.10 17.39 30.61
N LEU A 17 19.04 17.02 31.31
CA LEU A 17 17.83 16.48 30.67
C LEU A 17 17.23 17.60 29.81
N LEU A 18 17.35 17.47 28.49
CA LEU A 18 16.75 18.40 27.53
C LEU A 18 15.24 18.52 27.81
N ARG A 19 14.77 19.75 28.06
CA ARG A 19 13.34 20.05 28.22
C ARG A 19 12.65 19.96 26.85
N SER A 20 11.45 19.39 26.85
CA SER A 20 10.60 19.04 25.69
C SER A 20 10.27 20.16 24.69
N GLY A 21 10.66 21.40 24.96
CA GLY A 21 10.37 22.59 24.12
C GLY A 21 11.46 22.97 23.12
N GLU A 22 12.67 22.39 23.19
CA GLU A 22 13.78 22.74 22.28
C GLU A 22 13.77 21.95 20.96
N MET A 23 12.77 21.08 20.75
CA MET A 23 12.72 20.17 19.59
C MET A 23 11.94 20.72 18.37
N PHE A 24 11.25 21.86 18.46
CA PHE A 24 10.33 22.32 17.40
C PHE A 24 10.56 23.79 17.00
N LYS A 25 10.50 24.10 15.69
CA LYS A 25 10.70 25.44 15.10
C LYS A 25 9.44 25.96 14.42
N THR A 26 9.25 27.29 14.40
CA THR A 26 8.02 27.99 13.95
C THR A 26 7.85 28.06 12.42
N VAL A 27 6.65 27.77 11.90
CA VAL A 27 6.39 27.55 10.45
C VAL A 27 5.13 28.25 9.92
N ARG A 28 5.12 28.60 8.61
CA ARG A 28 4.04 29.35 7.90
C ARG A 28 3.00 28.45 7.18
N ASN A 29 1.73 28.87 7.22
CA ASN A 29 0.47 28.12 7.04
C ASN A 29 0.36 26.98 5.98
N LYS A 30 0.91 27.08 4.75
CA LYS A 30 0.88 25.93 3.78
C LYS A 30 1.95 24.87 4.09
N LYS A 31 3.01 25.25 4.80
CA LYS A 31 4.08 24.35 5.27
C LYS A 31 3.71 23.65 6.57
N ILE A 32 2.84 24.25 7.39
CA ILE A 32 2.48 23.71 8.72
C ILE A 32 1.89 22.30 8.60
N PHE A 33 0.95 22.08 7.69
CA PHE A 33 0.37 20.76 7.47
C PHE A 33 1.44 19.74 7.05
N GLN A 34 2.24 20.08 6.03
CA GLN A 34 3.29 19.20 5.52
C GLN A 34 4.28 18.84 6.62
N GLU A 35 4.65 19.81 7.46
CA GLU A 35 5.58 19.58 8.54
C GLU A 35 5.00 18.77 9.70
N ILE A 36 3.72 18.94 10.03
CA ILE A 36 3.04 18.05 10.98
C ILE A 36 3.06 16.61 10.45
N LEU A 37 2.76 16.43 9.16
CA LEU A 37 2.77 15.11 8.52
C LEU A 37 4.18 14.52 8.49
N ASP A 38 5.19 15.30 8.14
CA ASP A 38 6.60 14.89 8.10
C ASP A 38 7.10 14.51 9.50
N GLN A 39 6.72 15.25 10.54
CA GLN A 39 7.07 14.93 11.93
C GLN A 39 6.38 13.66 12.41
N ILE A 40 5.08 13.48 12.15
CA ILE A 40 4.38 12.24 12.50
C ILE A 40 5.02 11.04 11.77
N LYS A 41 5.33 11.19 10.49
CA LYS A 41 6.03 10.17 9.70
C LYS A 41 7.39 9.83 10.29
N ASP A 42 8.19 10.84 10.65
CA ASP A 42 9.50 10.66 11.28
C ASP A 42 9.40 9.92 12.63
N LEU A 43 8.41 10.28 13.47
CA LEU A 43 8.15 9.60 14.75
C LEU A 43 7.72 8.14 14.57
N LEU A 44 6.90 7.84 13.55
CA LEU A 44 6.52 6.47 13.19
C LEU A 44 7.72 5.66 12.69
N LEU A 45 8.54 6.25 11.80
CA LEU A 45 9.76 5.62 11.28
C LEU A 45 10.76 5.32 12.40
N LYS A 46 10.93 6.25 13.35
CA LYS A 46 11.78 6.09 14.54
C LYS A 46 11.15 5.19 15.61
N LYS A 47 9.94 4.66 15.40
CA LYS A 47 9.15 3.85 16.35
C LYS A 47 8.88 4.53 17.70
N GLN A 48 8.99 5.86 17.75
CA GLN A 48 8.67 6.68 18.92
C GLN A 48 7.15 6.91 19.04
N LEU A 49 6.45 6.76 17.93
CA LEU A 49 5.00 6.66 17.85
C LEU A 49 4.63 5.31 17.23
N LYS A 50 3.58 4.66 17.72
CA LYS A 50 3.13 3.34 17.24
C LYS A 50 1.66 3.34 16.88
N VAL A 51 1.27 2.46 15.96
CA VAL A 51 -0.14 2.15 15.69
C VAL A 51 -0.83 1.73 16.99
N GLY A 52 -2.04 2.25 17.23
CA GLY A 52 -2.83 2.06 18.46
C GLY A 52 -2.47 3.02 19.60
N GLN A 53 -1.38 3.78 19.50
CA GLN A 53 -0.99 4.75 20.52
C GLN A 53 -1.84 6.01 20.44
N LYS A 54 -2.23 6.55 21.60
CA LYS A 54 -2.86 7.88 21.71
C LYS A 54 -1.84 8.97 21.41
N ILE A 55 -2.22 9.93 20.59
CA ILE A 55 -1.48 11.19 20.42
C ILE A 55 -1.92 12.20 21.50
N PRO A 56 -1.07 13.19 21.84
CA PRO A 56 -1.45 14.24 22.76
C PRO A 56 -2.73 14.98 22.32
N SER A 57 -3.41 15.62 23.26
CA SER A 57 -4.62 16.39 22.98
C SER A 57 -4.34 17.53 21.99
N GLU A 58 -5.40 18.01 21.31
CA GLU A 58 -5.28 19.16 20.41
C GLU A 58 -4.67 20.39 21.09
N ILE A 59 -4.91 20.55 22.40
CA ILE A 59 -4.35 21.64 23.20
C ILE A 59 -2.83 21.47 23.28
N GLU A 60 -2.36 20.33 23.78
CA GLU A 60 -0.93 20.03 23.95
C GLU A 60 -0.17 20.04 22.61
N LEU A 61 -0.78 19.50 21.55
CA LEU A 61 -0.20 19.54 20.21
C LEU A 61 -0.12 20.97 19.66
N SER A 62 -1.15 21.80 19.86
CA SER A 62 -1.14 23.18 19.37
C SER A 62 -0.04 24.01 20.03
N GLU A 63 0.19 23.78 21.33
CA GLU A 63 1.27 24.40 22.10
C GLU A 63 2.64 23.88 21.64
N SER A 64 2.79 22.57 21.47
CA SER A 64 4.04 21.93 21.04
C SER A 64 4.47 22.37 19.64
N PHE A 65 3.52 22.48 18.71
CA PHE A 65 3.77 22.95 17.35
C PHE A 65 3.83 24.48 17.24
N GLY A 66 3.39 25.23 18.25
CA GLY A 66 3.33 26.69 18.22
C GLY A 66 2.35 27.23 17.18
N ILE A 67 1.22 26.55 16.96
CA ILE A 67 0.21 26.91 15.95
C ILE A 67 -1.18 27.11 16.57
N SER A 68 -2.08 27.75 15.83
CA SER A 68 -3.47 27.87 16.29
C SER A 68 -4.17 26.51 16.32
N ARG A 69 -5.11 26.34 17.25
CA ARG A 69 -5.94 25.14 17.34
C ARG A 69 -6.75 24.89 16.07
N SER A 70 -7.18 25.94 15.37
CA SER A 70 -7.90 25.81 14.11
C SER A 70 -7.01 25.23 13.01
N SER A 71 -5.77 25.71 12.86
CA SER A 71 -4.81 25.15 11.89
C SER A 71 -4.44 23.70 12.22
N LEU A 72 -4.28 23.37 13.51
CA LEU A 72 -4.04 21.99 13.92
C LEU A 72 -5.23 21.08 13.56
N ARG A 73 -6.46 21.50 13.84
CA ARG A 73 -7.67 20.73 13.51
C ARG A 73 -7.79 20.42 12.03
N GLU A 74 -7.48 21.38 11.16
CA GLU A 74 -7.47 21.14 9.71
C GLU A 74 -6.41 20.10 9.32
N ALA A 75 -5.22 20.16 9.92
CA ALA A 75 -4.17 19.16 9.67
C ALA A 75 -4.57 17.76 10.15
N LEU A 76 -5.13 17.64 11.36
CA LEU A 76 -5.62 16.38 11.92
C LEU A 76 -6.81 15.83 11.10
N LYS A 77 -7.67 16.70 10.56
CA LYS A 77 -8.76 16.27 9.68
C LYS A 77 -8.25 15.58 8.42
N VAL A 78 -7.20 16.10 7.79
CA VAL A 78 -6.58 15.45 6.62
C VAL A 78 -5.95 14.11 7.00
N LEU A 79 -5.22 14.04 8.12
CA LEU A 79 -4.65 12.77 8.59
C LEU A 79 -5.74 11.73 8.93
N SER A 80 -6.90 12.18 9.41
CA SER A 80 -8.07 11.33 9.65
C SER A 80 -8.68 10.83 8.34
N VAL A 81 -8.82 11.70 7.33
CA VAL A 81 -9.27 11.32 5.97
C VAL A 81 -8.30 10.33 5.31
N LEU A 82 -6.99 10.46 5.55
CA LEU A 82 -5.98 9.51 5.07
C LEU A 82 -5.96 8.20 5.90
N GLY A 83 -6.77 8.08 6.95
CA GLY A 83 -6.83 6.92 7.83
C GLY A 83 -5.61 6.74 8.74
N ILE A 84 -4.75 7.77 8.87
CA ILE A 84 -3.54 7.71 9.70
C ILE A 84 -3.88 7.87 11.18
N ILE A 85 -4.98 8.58 11.49
CA ILE A 85 -5.48 8.78 12.84
C ILE A 85 -6.99 8.56 12.93
N GLU A 86 -7.47 8.23 14.13
CA GLU A 86 -8.89 8.15 14.44
C GLU A 86 -9.16 8.89 15.77
N SER A 87 -10.14 9.77 15.77
CA SER A 87 -10.62 10.43 16.98
C SER A 87 -11.77 9.64 17.57
N LYS A 88 -11.59 9.14 18.80
CA LYS A 88 -12.63 8.44 19.55
C LYS A 88 -13.20 9.35 20.62
N THR A 89 -14.53 9.52 20.61
CA THR A 89 -15.25 10.34 21.60
C THR A 89 -14.92 9.88 23.02
N GLY A 90 -14.42 10.79 23.86
CA GLY A 90 -14.05 10.50 25.25
C GLY A 90 -12.70 9.79 25.45
N GLU A 91 -12.09 9.24 24.39
CA GLU A 91 -10.83 8.50 24.49
C GLU A 91 -9.62 9.23 23.90
N GLY A 92 -9.85 10.28 23.11
CA GLY A 92 -8.80 11.04 22.42
C GLY A 92 -8.51 10.51 21.03
N THR A 93 -7.41 10.98 20.43
CA THR A 93 -7.01 10.61 19.07
C THR A 93 -5.93 9.54 19.12
N ILE A 94 -6.05 8.50 18.29
CA ILE A 94 -5.09 7.39 18.19
C ILE A 94 -4.48 7.31 16.79
N ILE A 95 -3.25 6.80 16.69
CA ILE A 95 -2.68 6.38 15.42
C ILE A 95 -3.35 5.10 14.95
N LYS A 96 -3.76 5.08 13.68
CA LYS A 96 -4.32 3.91 13.02
C LYS A 96 -3.35 3.36 11.99
N GLN A 97 -3.55 2.09 11.67
CA GLN A 97 -3.01 1.56 10.43
C GLN A 97 -3.83 2.19 9.30
N ALA A 98 -3.15 2.86 8.37
CA ALA A 98 -3.81 3.47 7.24
C ALA A 98 -4.60 2.40 6.47
N GLU A 99 -5.89 2.67 6.22
CA GLU A 99 -6.73 1.75 5.47
C GLU A 99 -6.41 1.84 3.98
N PRO A 100 -6.18 0.71 3.29
CA PRO A 100 -5.87 0.70 1.85
C PRO A 100 -6.92 1.40 0.97
N GLU A 101 -8.19 1.46 1.41
CA GLU A 101 -9.31 2.00 0.65
C GLU A 101 -9.18 3.51 0.35
N HIS A 102 -8.62 4.30 1.27
CA HIS A 102 -8.42 5.73 1.02
C HIS A 102 -7.35 5.98 -0.04
N LEU A 103 -6.26 5.21 0.01
CA LEU A 103 -5.19 5.28 -0.99
C LEU A 103 -5.68 4.81 -2.36
N LYS A 104 -6.50 3.76 -2.39
CA LYS A 104 -7.15 3.24 -3.60
C LYS A 104 -7.98 4.32 -4.31
N ASN A 105 -8.88 4.99 -3.59
CA ASN A 105 -9.74 6.04 -4.19
C ASN A 105 -8.92 7.20 -4.77
N LEU A 106 -7.85 7.62 -4.08
CA LEU A 106 -6.95 8.65 -4.58
C LEU A 106 -6.19 8.18 -5.83
N MET A 107 -5.67 6.96 -5.83
CA MET A 107 -4.97 6.40 -6.98
C MET A 107 -5.89 6.21 -8.19
N SER A 108 -7.13 5.79 -7.97
CA SER A 108 -8.14 5.68 -9.03
C SER A 108 -8.41 7.03 -9.68
N LEU A 109 -8.66 8.07 -8.87
CA LEU A 109 -8.84 9.42 -9.38
C LEU A 109 -7.63 9.90 -10.19
N VAL A 110 -6.42 9.66 -9.70
CA VAL A 110 -5.17 10.04 -10.41
C VAL A 110 -5.00 9.25 -11.71
N ALA A 111 -5.30 7.95 -11.71
CA ALA A 111 -5.22 7.11 -12.89
C ALA A 111 -6.18 7.59 -13.98
N VAL A 112 -7.43 7.86 -13.62
CA VAL A 112 -8.44 8.41 -14.53
C VAL A 112 -8.04 9.80 -15.01
N SER A 113 -7.59 10.70 -14.12
CA SER A 113 -7.23 12.07 -14.49
C SER A 113 -6.04 12.14 -15.45
N ASN A 114 -5.09 11.21 -15.30
CA ASN A 114 -3.92 11.11 -16.17
C ASN A 114 -4.18 10.28 -17.43
N GLY A 115 -5.38 9.70 -17.58
CA GLY A 115 -5.71 8.83 -18.70
C GLY A 115 -4.83 7.58 -18.77
N LEU A 116 -4.46 7.01 -17.61
CA LEU A 116 -3.69 5.77 -17.58
C LEU A 116 -4.52 4.65 -18.17
N ASP A 117 -3.97 3.96 -19.17
CA ASP A 117 -4.65 2.85 -19.82
C ASP A 117 -4.48 1.54 -19.05
N THR A 118 -5.38 0.58 -19.32
CA THR A 118 -5.36 -0.75 -18.69
C THR A 118 -4.06 -1.51 -18.97
N LEU A 119 -3.40 -1.25 -20.10
CA LEU A 119 -2.20 -1.97 -20.52
C LEU A 119 -1.01 -1.57 -19.65
N GLN A 120 -0.82 -0.28 -19.38
CA GLN A 120 0.20 0.26 -18.47
C GLN A 120 0.04 -0.31 -17.05
N LEU A 121 -1.20 -0.44 -16.57
CA LEU A 121 -1.48 -1.08 -15.29
C LEU A 121 -1.11 -2.58 -15.32
N TYR A 122 -1.40 -3.25 -16.43
CA TYR A 122 -1.07 -4.67 -16.60
C TYR A 122 0.45 -4.91 -16.70
N GLU A 123 1.21 -4.00 -17.31
CA GLU A 123 2.68 -4.04 -17.31
C GLU A 123 3.26 -3.99 -15.90
N VAL A 124 2.69 -3.12 -15.04
CA VAL A 124 3.07 -3.06 -13.62
C VAL A 124 2.70 -4.35 -12.89
N ARG A 125 1.51 -4.92 -13.16
CA ARG A 125 1.09 -6.23 -12.62
C ARG A 125 2.13 -7.31 -12.96
N ILE A 126 2.57 -7.41 -14.21
CA ILE A 126 3.60 -8.37 -14.64
C ILE A 126 4.87 -8.26 -13.78
N ILE A 127 5.41 -7.04 -13.65
CA ILE A 127 6.65 -6.79 -12.91
C ILE A 127 6.51 -7.23 -11.44
N LEU A 128 5.41 -6.86 -10.80
CA LEU A 128 5.18 -7.13 -9.38
C LEU A 128 4.92 -8.61 -9.10
N GLU A 129 4.10 -9.26 -9.92
CA GLU A 129 3.68 -10.65 -9.70
C GLU A 129 4.77 -11.67 -9.98
N ILE A 130 5.62 -11.44 -11.00
CA ILE A 130 6.79 -12.30 -11.25
C ILE A 130 7.70 -12.33 -10.02
N HIS A 131 8.00 -11.17 -9.45
CA HIS A 131 8.84 -11.11 -8.28
C HIS A 131 8.12 -11.65 -7.03
N ALA A 132 6.81 -11.43 -6.91
CA ALA A 132 6.01 -12.00 -5.83
C ALA A 132 6.01 -13.53 -5.86
N ALA A 133 5.90 -14.16 -7.03
CA ALA A 133 5.96 -15.61 -7.19
C ALA A 133 7.33 -16.17 -6.75
N SER A 134 8.41 -15.49 -7.15
CA SER A 134 9.77 -15.81 -6.69
C SER A 134 9.90 -15.80 -5.16
N LEU A 135 9.40 -14.73 -4.54
CA LEU A 135 9.46 -14.57 -3.08
C LEU A 135 8.54 -15.56 -2.38
N ALA A 136 7.38 -15.86 -2.96
CA ALA A 136 6.47 -16.88 -2.46
C ALA A 136 7.16 -18.24 -2.41
N ALA A 137 7.79 -18.68 -3.50
CA ALA A 137 8.55 -19.93 -3.51
C ALA A 137 9.60 -20.03 -2.37
N MET A 138 10.23 -18.91 -2.02
CA MET A 138 11.24 -18.87 -0.97
C MET A 138 10.69 -18.73 0.47
N ARG A 139 9.52 -18.11 0.65
CA ARG A 139 9.05 -17.62 1.95
C ARG A 139 7.71 -18.20 2.41
N ARG A 140 6.99 -18.88 1.52
CA ARG A 140 5.69 -19.49 1.79
C ARG A 140 5.76 -20.47 2.96
N THR A 141 4.71 -20.47 3.77
CA THR A 141 4.43 -21.51 4.76
C THR A 141 3.53 -22.59 4.16
N ASP A 142 3.32 -23.70 4.88
CA ASP A 142 2.37 -24.73 4.44
C ASP A 142 0.93 -24.20 4.41
N GLN A 143 0.57 -23.27 5.32
CA GLN A 143 -0.73 -22.60 5.29
C GLN A 143 -0.92 -21.75 4.03
N ASP A 144 0.15 -21.12 3.55
CA ASP A 144 0.10 -20.36 2.30
C ASP A 144 -0.09 -21.28 1.09
N LEU A 145 0.56 -22.45 1.05
CA LEU A 145 0.32 -23.43 -0.02
C LEU A 145 -1.12 -23.91 -0.04
N GLU A 146 -1.67 -24.27 1.12
CA GLU A 146 -3.05 -24.73 1.21
C GLU A 146 -4.02 -23.64 0.75
N ALA A 147 -3.75 -22.37 1.07
CA ALA A 147 -4.55 -21.24 0.58
C ALA A 147 -4.48 -21.09 -0.95
N ILE A 148 -3.27 -21.13 -1.53
CA ILE A 148 -3.06 -21.03 -2.99
C ILE A 148 -3.78 -22.20 -3.69
N LYS A 149 -3.56 -23.43 -3.21
CA LYS A 149 -4.16 -24.65 -3.78
C LYS A 149 -5.67 -24.63 -3.68
N SER A 150 -6.23 -24.18 -2.54
CA SER A 150 -7.68 -24.04 -2.36
C SER A 150 -8.29 -23.09 -3.37
N ASN A 151 -7.65 -21.95 -3.66
CA ASN A 151 -8.11 -21.01 -4.69
C ASN A 151 -8.00 -21.61 -6.09
N LEU A 152 -6.95 -22.39 -6.37
CA LEU A 152 -6.77 -23.05 -7.65
C LEU A 152 -7.83 -24.15 -7.90
N ILE A 153 -8.11 -24.98 -6.89
CA ILE A 153 -9.16 -26.00 -6.95
C ILE A 153 -10.54 -25.35 -7.13
N LYS A 154 -10.79 -24.21 -6.47
CA LYS A 154 -12.04 -23.45 -6.71
C LYS A 154 -12.11 -22.99 -8.17
N MET A 155 -11.01 -22.50 -8.72
CA MET A 155 -10.94 -22.09 -10.12
C MET A 155 -11.25 -23.25 -11.09
N ASP A 156 -10.78 -24.48 -10.80
CA ASP A 156 -11.11 -25.68 -11.58
C ASP A 156 -12.60 -26.07 -11.52
N ASN A 157 -13.25 -25.86 -10.37
CA ASN A 157 -14.59 -26.40 -10.09
C ASN A 157 -15.75 -25.42 -10.35
N PHE A 158 -15.49 -24.11 -10.42
CA PHE A 158 -16.54 -23.11 -10.55
C PHE A 158 -16.84 -22.73 -12.01
N VAL A 159 -18.13 -22.60 -12.32
CA VAL A 159 -18.67 -21.85 -13.48
C VAL A 159 -18.87 -20.35 -13.12
N ALA A 160 -18.62 -19.97 -11.86
CA ALA A 160 -18.78 -18.60 -11.35
C ALA A 160 -17.67 -17.67 -11.86
N VAL A 161 -17.96 -16.35 -11.83
CA VAL A 161 -17.20 -15.23 -12.44
C VAL A 161 -15.68 -15.43 -12.40
N GLU A 162 -15.14 -15.90 -13.53
CA GLU A 162 -13.76 -16.30 -13.78
C GLU A 162 -12.71 -15.29 -13.27
N GLN A 163 -13.02 -14.00 -13.38
CA GLN A 163 -12.16 -12.91 -12.94
C GLN A 163 -11.92 -12.88 -11.42
N GLU A 164 -12.94 -13.22 -10.62
CA GLU A 164 -12.79 -13.21 -9.16
C GLU A 164 -11.90 -14.38 -8.70
N ALA A 165 -12.04 -15.54 -9.33
CA ALA A 165 -11.21 -16.70 -9.00
C ALA A 165 -9.73 -16.48 -9.39
N ASP A 166 -9.47 -15.93 -10.58
CA ASP A 166 -8.11 -15.52 -11.01
C ASP A 166 -7.51 -14.53 -10.01
N PHE A 167 -8.25 -13.46 -9.68
CA PHE A 167 -7.79 -12.46 -8.73
C PHE A 167 -7.43 -13.05 -7.36
N LEU A 168 -8.27 -13.92 -6.79
CA LEU A 168 -8.03 -14.54 -5.50
C LEU A 168 -6.81 -15.47 -5.50
N PHE A 169 -6.58 -16.18 -6.60
CA PHE A 169 -5.37 -17.00 -6.78
C PHE A 169 -4.11 -16.13 -6.78
N HIS A 170 -4.05 -15.13 -7.66
CA HIS A 170 -2.93 -14.18 -7.74
C HIS A 170 -2.67 -13.47 -6.41
N LYS A 171 -3.73 -13.00 -5.74
CA LYS A 171 -3.65 -12.39 -4.41
C LYS A 171 -3.01 -13.32 -3.38
N SER A 172 -3.37 -14.61 -3.38
CA SER A 172 -2.78 -15.58 -2.44
C SER A 172 -1.30 -15.82 -2.66
N ILE A 173 -0.82 -15.80 -3.91
CA ILE A 173 0.61 -15.86 -4.23
C ILE A 173 1.34 -14.62 -3.70
N VAL A 174 0.78 -13.43 -3.95
CA VAL A 174 1.39 -12.18 -3.46
C VAL A 174 1.45 -12.15 -1.93
N GLN A 175 0.42 -12.65 -1.25
CA GLN A 175 0.44 -12.81 0.21
C GLN A 175 1.55 -13.76 0.69
N ALA A 176 1.76 -14.86 -0.04
CA ALA A 176 2.82 -15.83 0.26
C ALA A 176 4.24 -15.26 0.09
N SER A 177 4.42 -14.13 -0.63
CA SER A 177 5.70 -13.42 -0.75
C SER A 177 6.23 -12.84 0.58
N LYS A 178 5.36 -12.72 1.59
CA LYS A 178 5.65 -12.10 2.89
C LYS A 178 6.28 -10.71 2.76
N ASN A 179 5.85 -9.95 1.75
CA ASN A 179 6.27 -8.58 1.52
C ASN A 179 5.05 -7.66 1.55
N ASP A 180 4.79 -7.06 2.71
CA ASP A 180 3.61 -6.23 2.97
C ASP A 180 3.48 -5.06 1.97
N MET A 181 4.61 -4.53 1.51
CA MET A 181 4.64 -3.47 0.50
C MET A 181 4.14 -4.00 -0.85
N LEU A 182 4.62 -5.17 -1.30
CA LEU A 182 4.13 -5.79 -2.54
C LEU A 182 2.65 -6.15 -2.44
N ILE A 183 2.20 -6.68 -1.30
CA ILE A 183 0.78 -6.98 -1.05
C ILE A 183 -0.06 -5.71 -1.19
N MET A 184 0.39 -4.59 -0.61
CA MET A 184 -0.28 -3.30 -0.70
C MET A 184 -0.35 -2.80 -2.15
N LEU A 185 0.78 -2.75 -2.89
CA LEU A 185 0.78 -2.28 -4.27
C LEU A 185 -0.05 -3.15 -5.20
N MET A 186 0.03 -4.48 -5.05
CA MET A 186 -0.77 -5.39 -5.87
C MET A 186 -2.26 -5.23 -5.62
N GLY A 187 -2.68 -5.00 -4.36
CA GLY A 187 -4.08 -4.67 -4.06
C GLY A 187 -4.54 -3.43 -4.83
N LEU A 188 -3.73 -2.37 -4.81
CA LEU A 188 -4.04 -1.11 -5.50
C LEU A 188 -4.10 -1.30 -7.02
N ILE A 189 -3.12 -1.96 -7.63
CA ILE A 189 -3.07 -2.19 -9.08
C ILE A 189 -4.23 -3.07 -9.55
N SER A 190 -4.50 -4.18 -8.87
CA SER A 190 -5.59 -5.08 -9.26
C SER A 190 -6.96 -4.43 -9.14
N ASP A 191 -7.16 -3.55 -8.16
CA ASP A 191 -8.38 -2.76 -8.03
C ASP A 191 -8.57 -1.79 -9.20
N LEU A 192 -7.51 -1.08 -9.59
CA LEU A 192 -7.53 -0.16 -10.74
C LEU A 192 -7.82 -0.91 -12.05
N ILE A 193 -7.16 -2.05 -12.28
CA ILE A 193 -7.43 -2.91 -13.44
C ILE A 193 -8.90 -3.36 -13.43
N SER A 194 -9.40 -3.83 -12.28
CA SER A 194 -10.78 -4.29 -12.14
C SER A 194 -11.80 -3.18 -12.41
N GLU A 195 -11.52 -1.95 -11.96
CA GLU A 195 -12.35 -0.78 -12.22
C GLU A 195 -12.37 -0.44 -13.72
N GLN A 196 -11.21 -0.39 -14.38
CA GLN A 196 -11.13 -0.10 -15.81
C GLN A 196 -11.81 -1.17 -16.66
N ILE A 197 -11.62 -2.47 -16.34
CA ILE A 197 -12.30 -3.58 -17.02
C ILE A 197 -13.82 -3.41 -16.95
N LYS A 198 -14.35 -3.04 -15.78
CA LYS A 198 -15.79 -2.81 -15.57
C LYS A 198 -16.31 -1.60 -16.35
N ILE A 199 -15.59 -0.47 -16.30
CA ILE A 199 -15.98 0.77 -17.00
C ILE A 199 -15.95 0.58 -18.52
N LEU A 200 -14.91 -0.06 -19.03
CA LEU A 200 -14.72 -0.30 -20.46
C LEU A 200 -15.49 -1.52 -20.99
N GLN A 201 -16.23 -2.23 -20.12
CA GLN A 201 -16.97 -3.45 -20.44
C GLN A 201 -16.10 -4.50 -21.16
N ILE A 202 -14.83 -4.60 -20.76
CA ILE A 202 -13.88 -5.56 -21.33
C ILE A 202 -14.30 -6.97 -20.92
N SER A 203 -14.71 -7.78 -21.90
CA SER A 203 -15.09 -9.17 -21.68
C SER A 203 -13.95 -10.11 -22.04
N PHE A 204 -13.39 -10.77 -21.02
CA PHE A 204 -12.42 -11.88 -21.19
C PHE A 204 -13.10 -13.24 -21.43
N ALA A 205 -14.44 -13.31 -21.33
CA ALA A 205 -15.20 -14.56 -21.26
C ALA A 205 -15.12 -15.43 -22.53
N ALA A 206 -14.71 -14.86 -23.67
CA ALA A 206 -14.55 -15.61 -24.92
C ALA A 206 -13.14 -16.21 -25.11
N SER A 207 -12.12 -15.70 -24.41
CA SER A 207 -10.71 -16.00 -24.66
C SER A 207 -9.97 -16.64 -23.48
N TYR A 208 -10.49 -16.54 -22.25
CA TYR A 208 -9.77 -16.94 -21.02
C TYR A 208 -9.93 -18.43 -20.65
N LYS A 209 -11.01 -19.09 -21.11
CA LYS A 209 -11.29 -20.52 -20.88
C LYS A 209 -10.51 -21.48 -21.78
N THR A 210 -9.19 -21.32 -21.87
CA THR A 210 -8.37 -22.37 -22.48
C THR A 210 -7.84 -23.29 -21.39
N GLN A 211 -7.88 -24.60 -21.63
CA GLN A 211 -7.18 -25.58 -20.77
C GLN A 211 -5.71 -25.19 -20.54
N LYS A 212 -5.13 -24.43 -21.47
CA LYS A 212 -3.78 -23.87 -21.41
C LYS A 212 -3.60 -22.84 -20.27
N VAL A 213 -4.49 -21.86 -20.13
CA VAL A 213 -4.39 -20.88 -19.03
C VAL A 213 -4.48 -21.60 -17.69
N GLN A 214 -5.46 -22.49 -17.54
CA GLN A 214 -5.61 -23.27 -16.31
C GLN A 214 -4.39 -24.14 -16.00
N SER A 215 -3.77 -24.75 -17.02
CA SER A 215 -2.52 -25.51 -16.82
C SER A 215 -1.37 -24.61 -16.34
N GLN A 216 -1.29 -23.36 -16.82
CA GLN A 216 -0.26 -22.40 -16.40
C GLN A 216 -0.44 -22.00 -14.92
N HIS A 217 -1.67 -21.81 -14.43
CA HIS A 217 -1.89 -21.58 -12.99
C HIS A 217 -1.39 -22.76 -12.13
N TRP A 218 -1.58 -23.99 -12.59
CA TRP A 218 -1.04 -25.19 -11.95
C TRP A 218 0.49 -25.28 -12.01
N ASP A 219 1.12 -24.83 -13.11
CA ASP A 219 2.59 -24.74 -13.22
C ASP A 219 3.17 -23.76 -12.19
N ILE A 220 2.54 -22.60 -12.03
CA ILE A 220 2.92 -21.61 -11.01
C ILE A 220 2.84 -22.22 -9.60
N TYR A 221 1.74 -22.90 -9.27
CA TYR A 221 1.60 -23.57 -7.98
C TYR A 221 2.71 -24.59 -7.73
N ARG A 222 3.00 -25.46 -8.71
CA ARG A 222 4.06 -26.48 -8.58
C ARG A 222 5.44 -25.87 -8.37
N ALA A 223 5.76 -24.79 -9.08
CA ALA A 223 7.02 -24.09 -8.94
C ALA A 223 7.18 -23.43 -7.55
N ILE A 224 6.09 -22.89 -6.99
CA ILE A 224 6.07 -22.35 -5.62
C ILE A 224 6.15 -23.48 -4.59
N GLU A 225 5.45 -24.59 -4.81
CA GLU A 225 5.46 -25.77 -3.94
C GLU A 225 6.86 -26.39 -3.84
N SER A 226 7.57 -26.51 -4.97
CA SER A 226 8.94 -27.04 -5.03
C SER A 226 9.99 -26.10 -4.41
N GLY A 227 9.61 -24.85 -4.10
CA GLY A 227 10.51 -23.85 -3.54
C GLY A 227 11.52 -23.30 -4.54
N ASN A 228 11.25 -23.41 -5.86
CA ASN A 228 12.15 -22.97 -6.91
C ASN A 228 11.81 -21.54 -7.39
N PRO A 229 12.55 -20.49 -6.95
CA PRO A 229 12.21 -19.11 -7.29
C PRO A 229 12.32 -18.82 -8.79
N VAL A 230 13.28 -19.42 -9.50
CA VAL A 230 13.50 -19.16 -10.93
C VAL A 230 12.37 -19.76 -11.76
N GLU A 231 11.95 -20.97 -11.43
CA GLU A 231 10.83 -21.64 -12.09
C GLU A 231 9.52 -20.90 -11.81
N ALA A 232 9.30 -20.41 -10.58
CA ALA A 232 8.12 -19.65 -10.21
C ALA A 232 8.03 -18.31 -10.99
N GLN A 233 9.17 -17.62 -11.18
CA GLN A 233 9.23 -16.44 -12.04
C GLN A 233 8.87 -16.75 -13.48
N SER A 234 9.46 -17.82 -14.04
CA SER A 234 9.24 -18.22 -15.43
C SER A 234 7.77 -18.59 -15.68
N ALA A 235 7.19 -19.41 -14.81
CA ALA A 235 5.79 -19.82 -14.91
C ALA A 235 4.83 -18.63 -14.82
N MET A 236 5.08 -17.70 -13.88
CA MET A 236 4.26 -16.49 -13.74
C MET A 236 4.38 -15.55 -14.94
N LEU A 237 5.60 -15.38 -15.48
CA LEU A 237 5.81 -14.57 -16.69
C LEU A 237 5.05 -15.16 -17.88
N GLU A 238 5.14 -16.48 -18.09
CA GLU A 238 4.46 -17.14 -19.21
C GLU A 238 2.94 -16.97 -19.15
N HIS A 239 2.37 -17.14 -17.96
CA HIS A 239 0.94 -16.95 -17.69
C HIS A 239 0.49 -15.51 -17.97
N LEU A 240 1.16 -14.52 -17.36
CA LEU A 240 0.74 -13.12 -17.51
C LEU A 240 1.00 -12.57 -18.93
N SER A 241 2.02 -13.07 -19.63
CA SER A 241 2.28 -12.69 -21.02
C SER A 241 1.11 -13.07 -21.94
N LEU A 242 0.50 -14.23 -21.69
CA LEU A 242 -0.69 -14.65 -22.44
C LEU A 242 -1.88 -13.71 -22.19
N GLY A 243 -2.12 -13.33 -20.94
CA GLY A 243 -3.16 -12.36 -20.60
C GLY A 243 -2.92 -10.96 -21.17
N GLN A 244 -1.65 -10.52 -21.26
CA GLN A 244 -1.28 -9.26 -21.89
C GLN A 244 -1.59 -9.24 -23.39
N ILE A 245 -1.26 -10.32 -24.10
CA ILE A 245 -1.55 -10.46 -25.54
C ILE A 245 -3.06 -10.36 -25.79
N GLN A 246 -3.87 -11.04 -24.96
CA GLN A 246 -5.33 -10.98 -25.08
C GLN A 246 -5.87 -9.57 -24.82
N LEU A 247 -5.32 -8.85 -23.84
CA LEU A 247 -5.72 -7.46 -23.59
C LEU A 247 -5.42 -6.55 -24.78
N LEU A 248 -4.28 -6.74 -25.44
CA LEU A 248 -3.90 -6.01 -26.66
C LEU A 248 -4.87 -6.31 -27.82
N GLU A 249 -5.25 -7.57 -28.01
CA GLU A 249 -6.23 -7.97 -29.04
C GLU A 249 -7.58 -7.30 -28.79
N ILE A 250 -8.09 -7.32 -27.55
CA ILE A 250 -9.36 -6.69 -27.19
C ILE A 250 -9.31 -5.17 -27.42
N GLN A 251 -8.21 -4.50 -27.02
CA GLN A 251 -8.06 -3.07 -27.27
C GLN A 251 -8.06 -2.76 -28.78
N SER A 252 -7.33 -3.55 -29.58
CA SER A 252 -7.32 -3.41 -31.04
C SER A 252 -8.73 -3.53 -31.63
N ASP A 253 -9.51 -4.52 -31.19
CA ASP A 253 -10.88 -4.75 -31.65
C ASP A 253 -11.80 -3.57 -31.31
N ILE A 254 -11.72 -3.05 -30.07
CA ILE A 254 -12.47 -1.86 -29.64
C ILE A 254 -12.15 -0.65 -30.54
N PHE A 255 -10.88 -0.39 -30.81
CA PHE A 255 -10.48 0.73 -31.68
C PHE A 255 -10.88 0.53 -33.15
N SER A 256 -10.94 -0.71 -33.62
CA SER A 256 -11.38 -1.03 -34.98
C SER A 256 -12.89 -0.88 -35.16
N GLY A 257 -13.70 -1.25 -34.16
CA GLY A 257 -15.16 -1.14 -34.18
C GLY A 257 -15.70 0.29 -34.02
N ILE A 258 -14.90 1.22 -33.49
CA ILE A 258 -15.25 2.66 -33.42
C ILE A 258 -15.10 3.36 -34.79
N LYS A 259 -14.37 2.76 -35.73
CA LYS A 259 -14.17 3.30 -37.09
C LYS A 259 -15.19 2.84 -38.14
N SER A 260 -16.14 1.97 -37.78
CA SER A 260 -17.24 1.51 -38.63
C SER A 260 -18.57 2.15 -38.24
#